data_AF-A0A8K0G092-F1
#
_entry.id   AF-A0A8K0G092-F1
#
_cell.length_a   1.000
_cell.length_b   1.000
_cell.length_c   1.000
_cell.angle_alpha   90.00
_cell.angle_beta   90.00
_cell.angle_gamma   90.00
#
_symmetry.space_group_name_H-M   'P 1'
#
loop_
_entity.id
_entity.type
_entity.pdbx_description
1 polymer ?
#
loop_
_entity_poly.entity_id
_entity_poly.type
_entity_poly.pdbx_seq_one_letter_code
_entity_poly.pdbx_strand_id
1 'polypeptide(L)'
;MQNDKSMKQGDYDYRFSSMDISVWKWKDNRIIYFINNLHGSNTVTVKNTTAPKVIKDYNKYMGAVNNADCLRVAYGLNRRAKKWWHKIFCGLIDVNFVNSYVIFSGLLRKKQLLEFRRSVALGLLTQKQLPIRKRSSKNSDCPKKRRKNSQRC
;
A
#
# COMPACT_ATOMS: atom_id res chain seq x y z
N MET A 1 30.26 15.49 -11.21
CA MET A 1 29.61 15.99 -10.00
C MET A 1 30.68 16.45 -9.04
N GLN A 2 30.41 17.42 -8.18
CA GLN A 2 31.36 17.90 -7.16
C GLN A 2 31.87 16.74 -6.28
N ASN A 3 33.09 16.87 -5.78
CA ASN A 3 33.70 15.86 -4.92
C ASN A 3 33.02 15.82 -3.55
N ASP A 4 32.82 14.63 -3.00
CA ASP A 4 32.11 14.40 -1.73
C ASP A 4 32.78 15.13 -0.55
N LYS A 5 34.11 15.22 -0.57
CA LYS A 5 34.90 15.83 0.52
C LYS A 5 34.82 17.35 0.57
N SER A 6 34.44 18.00 -0.52
CA SER A 6 34.40 19.47 -0.61
C SER A 6 33.03 20.08 -0.31
N MET A 7 31.98 19.26 -0.21
CA MET A 7 30.60 19.74 0.00
C MET A 7 30.33 20.06 1.48
N LYS A 8 29.83 21.27 1.74
CA LYS A 8 29.31 21.70 3.04
C LYS A 8 27.85 21.26 3.21
N GLN A 9 27.36 21.29 4.45
CA GLN A 9 25.95 21.00 4.72
C GLN A 9 25.05 22.01 4.02
N GLY A 10 24.05 21.51 3.30
CA GLY A 10 23.16 22.29 2.45
C GLY A 10 23.58 22.33 0.98
N ASP A 11 24.83 21.98 0.65
CA ASP A 11 25.29 21.99 -0.74
C ASP A 11 24.58 20.91 -1.56
N TYR A 12 24.31 21.23 -2.82
CA TYR A 12 23.74 20.30 -3.79
C TYR A 12 24.40 20.43 -5.16
N ASP A 13 24.36 19.34 -5.92
CA ASP A 13 24.76 19.25 -7.31
C ASP A 13 23.72 18.40 -8.06
N TYR A 14 23.50 18.66 -9.33
CA TYR A 14 22.54 17.90 -10.13
C TYR A 14 22.99 17.73 -11.56
N ARG A 15 22.53 16.66 -12.20
CA ARG A 15 22.71 16.41 -13.63
C ARG A 15 21.39 15.99 -14.26
N PHE A 16 21.17 16.43 -15.49
CA PHE A 16 20.06 16.01 -16.32
C PHE A 16 20.56 15.07 -17.42
N SER A 17 19.80 14.00 -17.64
CA SER A 17 19.91 13.17 -18.83
C SER A 17 19.10 13.78 -19.97
N SER A 18 19.39 13.38 -21.20
CA SER A 18 18.60 13.73 -22.39
C SER A 18 17.17 13.18 -22.37
N MET A 19 16.87 12.22 -21.48
CA MET A 19 15.54 11.63 -21.28
C MET A 19 14.74 12.28 -20.14
N ASP A 20 15.03 13.55 -19.80
CA ASP A 20 14.40 14.28 -18.68
C ASP A 20 14.51 13.60 -17.30
N ILE A 21 15.53 12.75 -17.12
CA ILE A 21 15.86 12.15 -15.83
C ILE A 21 16.87 13.05 -15.13
N SER A 22 16.55 13.50 -13.92
CA SER A 22 17.45 14.27 -13.08
C SER A 22 18.04 13.43 -11.96
N VAL A 23 19.35 13.56 -11.76
CA VAL A 23 20.08 12.98 -10.64
C VAL A 23 20.56 14.11 -9.76
N TRP A 24 20.08 14.13 -8.52
CA TRP A 24 20.41 15.09 -7.49
C TRP A 24 21.35 14.48 -6.47
N LYS A 25 22.34 15.25 -6.05
CA LYS A 25 23.25 14.97 -4.97
C LYS A 25 23.10 16.09 -3.95
N TRP A 26 22.77 15.75 -2.71
CA TRP A 26 22.59 16.74 -1.64
C TRP A 26 23.33 16.31 -0.38
N LYS A 27 24.00 17.26 0.27
CA LYS A 27 24.71 17.06 1.51
C LYS A 27 23.88 17.58 2.68
N ASP A 28 23.35 16.67 3.48
CA ASP A 28 22.89 16.98 4.83
C ASP A 28 23.97 16.53 5.83
N ASN A 29 23.63 15.76 6.87
CA ASN A 29 24.60 15.04 7.70
C ASN A 29 25.43 14.04 6.86
N ARG A 30 24.81 13.46 5.83
CA ARG A 30 25.43 12.54 4.87
C ARG A 30 25.07 12.97 3.45
N ILE A 31 25.83 12.48 2.48
CA ILE A 31 25.51 12.70 1.07
C ILE A 31 24.40 11.73 0.69
N ILE A 32 23.35 12.28 0.07
CA ILE A 32 22.19 11.52 -0.39
C ILE A 32 22.01 11.79 -1.88
N TYR A 33 21.72 10.72 -2.62
CA TYR A 33 21.42 10.78 -4.04
C TYR A 33 19.93 10.56 -4.26
N PHE A 34 19.34 11.37 -5.13
CA PHE A 34 17.95 11.22 -5.56
C PHE A 34 17.89 11.16 -7.08
N ILE A 35 17.04 10.30 -7.61
CA ILE A 35 16.74 10.22 -9.03
C ILE A 35 15.26 10.52 -9.20
N ASN A 36 14.92 11.43 -10.10
CA ASN A 36 13.52 11.69 -10.44
C ASN A 36 13.39 12.10 -11.90
N ASN A 37 12.21 11.84 -12.45
CA ASN A 37 11.77 12.27 -13.79
C ASN A 37 10.64 13.30 -13.72
N LEU A 38 10.32 13.80 -12.51
CA LEU A 38 9.15 14.63 -12.25
C LEU A 38 9.50 16.11 -12.13
N HIS A 39 10.74 16.42 -11.75
CA HIS A 39 11.15 17.77 -11.36
C HIS A 39 12.36 18.24 -12.17
N GLY A 40 12.28 19.48 -12.64
CA GLY A 40 13.43 20.24 -13.13
C GLY A 40 14.35 20.70 -11.98
N SER A 41 15.09 21.79 -12.18
CA SER A 41 16.14 22.30 -11.27
C SER A 41 15.64 23.04 -10.01
N ASN A 42 14.41 22.76 -9.57
CA ASN A 42 13.76 23.54 -8.51
C ASN A 42 14.30 23.21 -7.11
N THR A 43 14.54 24.24 -6.30
CA THR A 43 14.94 24.14 -4.88
C THR A 43 13.86 24.70 -3.95
N VAL A 44 13.85 24.23 -2.71
CA VAL A 44 12.91 24.63 -1.65
C VAL A 44 13.64 24.68 -0.32
N THR A 45 13.33 25.66 0.52
CA THR A 45 13.85 25.72 1.89
C THR A 45 13.14 24.68 2.77
N VAL A 46 13.89 23.75 3.34
CA VAL A 46 13.42 22.73 4.29
C VAL A 46 14.18 22.93 5.60
N LYS A 47 13.46 23.21 6.70
CA LYS A 47 14.04 23.39 8.05
C LYS A 47 15.24 24.37 8.06
N ASN A 48 15.10 25.52 7.40
CA ASN A 48 16.12 26.57 7.27
C ASN A 48 17.33 26.24 6.39
N THR A 49 17.34 25.10 5.69
CA THR A 49 18.38 24.73 4.73
C THR A 49 17.80 24.66 3.33
N THR A 50 18.54 25.17 2.34
CA THR A 50 18.17 25.01 0.92
C THR A 50 18.30 23.54 0.55
N ALA A 51 17.19 22.93 0.12
CA ALA A 51 17.13 21.53 -0.29
C ALA A 51 16.50 21.42 -1.69
N PRO A 52 16.90 20.42 -2.48
CA PRO A 52 16.21 20.12 -3.73
C PRO A 52 14.72 19.81 -3.50
N LYS A 53 13.84 20.31 -4.39
CA LYS A 53 12.39 20.07 -4.29
C LYS A 53 12.04 18.57 -4.24
N VAL A 54 12.80 17.75 -4.97
CA VAL A 54 12.68 16.28 -4.96
C VAL A 54 12.71 15.70 -3.55
N ILE A 55 13.45 16.29 -2.62
CA ILE A 55 13.56 15.79 -1.23
C ILE A 55 12.26 16.02 -0.48
N LYS A 56 11.64 17.19 -0.67
CA LYS A 56 10.36 17.52 -0.05
C LYS A 56 9.27 16.57 -0.54
N ASP A 57 9.22 16.34 -1.85
CA ASP A 57 8.23 15.46 -2.45
C ASP A 57 8.49 13.99 -2.07
N TYR A 58 9.74 13.54 -2.08
CA TYR A 58 10.12 12.22 -1.57
C TYR A 58 9.66 12.02 -0.12
N ASN A 59 9.99 12.94 0.78
CA ASN A 59 9.59 12.84 2.20
C ASN A 59 8.06 12.88 2.39
N LYS A 60 7.34 13.62 1.55
CA LYS A 60 5.88 13.68 1.58
C LYS A 60 5.24 12.33 1.22
N TYR A 61 5.77 11.64 0.21
CA TYR A 61 5.13 10.44 -0.33
C TYR A 61 5.69 9.12 0.24
N MET A 62 6.96 9.08 0.66
CA MET A 62 7.59 7.89 1.21
C MET A 62 6.94 7.35 2.48
N GLY A 63 6.39 8.25 3.31
CA GLY A 63 5.77 7.86 4.58
C GLY A 63 4.51 7.00 4.44
N ALA A 64 3.90 6.92 3.26
CA ALA A 64 2.66 6.17 3.05
C ALA A 64 2.81 4.68 3.40
N VAL A 65 3.90 4.05 2.96
CA VAL A 65 4.16 2.61 3.22
C VAL A 65 4.43 2.39 4.71
N ASN A 66 5.30 3.21 5.31
CA ASN A 66 5.60 3.13 6.74
C ASN A 66 4.36 3.31 7.62
N ASN A 67 3.46 4.22 7.22
CA ASN A 67 2.20 4.44 7.92
C ASN A 67 1.29 3.21 7.82
N ALA A 68 1.15 2.63 6.63
CA ALA A 68 0.37 1.40 6.44
C ALA A 68 0.95 0.23 7.26
N ASP A 69 2.28 0.07 7.27
CA ASP A 69 2.94 -0.96 8.07
C ASP A 69 2.81 -0.73 9.57
N CYS A 70 2.89 0.51 10.04
CA CYS A 70 2.64 0.86 11.44
C CYS A 70 1.22 0.48 11.87
N LEU A 71 0.21 0.84 11.06
CA LEU A 71 -1.20 0.47 11.31
C LEU A 71 -1.43 -1.06 11.26
N ARG A 72 -0.68 -1.75 10.39
CA ARG A 72 -0.70 -3.21 10.26
C ARG A 72 -0.13 -3.88 11.50
N VAL A 73 1.05 -3.46 11.95
CA VAL A 73 1.76 -4.06 13.10
C VAL A 73 1.07 -3.77 14.42
N ALA A 74 0.50 -2.57 14.62
CA ALA A 74 -0.06 -2.14 15.90
C ALA A 74 -1.07 -3.11 16.52
N TYR A 75 -1.95 -3.72 15.70
CA TYR A 75 -2.96 -4.67 16.16
C TYR A 75 -3.11 -5.88 15.23
N GLY A 76 -2.09 -6.17 14.41
CA GLY A 76 -2.14 -7.21 13.37
C GLY A 76 -2.39 -8.61 13.89
N LEU A 77 -2.88 -9.50 13.01
CA LEU A 77 -3.15 -10.90 13.30
C LEU A 77 -1.82 -11.69 13.42
N ASN A 78 -1.16 -11.57 14.57
CA ASN A 78 0.05 -12.34 14.87
C ASN A 78 -0.28 -13.75 15.38
N ARG A 79 -0.87 -14.60 14.51
CA ARG A 79 -1.24 -15.98 14.85
C ARG A 79 -0.14 -16.95 14.43
N ARG A 80 0.34 -17.77 15.38
CA ARG A 80 1.22 -18.91 15.05
C ARG A 80 0.44 -19.88 14.15
N ALA A 81 1.01 -20.19 12.99
CA ALA A 81 0.41 -21.10 12.02
C ALA A 81 1.38 -22.22 11.65
N LYS A 82 0.86 -23.47 11.63
CA LYS A 82 1.63 -24.66 11.22
C LYS A 82 1.92 -24.69 9.72
N LYS A 83 1.01 -24.16 8.89
CA LYS A 83 1.17 -24.07 7.43
C LYS A 83 1.46 -22.63 7.03
N TRP A 84 2.45 -22.41 6.16
CA TRP A 84 2.93 -21.08 5.77
C TRP A 84 1.86 -20.21 5.10
N TRP A 85 0.97 -20.81 4.30
CA TRP A 85 -0.09 -20.08 3.60
C TRP A 85 -1.12 -19.40 4.53
N HIS A 86 -1.31 -19.92 5.75
CA HIS A 86 -2.16 -19.24 6.74
C HIS A 86 -1.58 -17.89 7.14
N LYS A 87 -0.25 -17.73 7.16
CA LYS A 87 0.38 -16.43 7.43
C LYS A 87 0.07 -15.43 6.33
N ILE A 88 0.06 -15.88 5.07
CA ILE A 88 -0.35 -15.04 3.93
C ILE A 88 -1.81 -14.64 4.07
N PHE A 89 -2.69 -15.58 4.36
CA PHE A 89 -4.11 -15.30 4.57
C PHE A 89 -4.35 -14.27 5.69
N CYS A 90 -3.70 -14.43 6.85
CA CYS A 90 -3.75 -13.45 7.93
C CYS A 90 -3.21 -12.08 7.50
N GLY A 91 -2.11 -12.05 6.74
CA GLY A 91 -1.55 -10.82 6.18
C GLY A 91 -2.52 -10.09 5.25
N LEU A 92 -3.25 -10.83 4.39
CA LEU A 92 -4.29 -10.25 3.54
C LEU A 92 -5.42 -9.63 4.37
N ILE A 93 -5.86 -10.29 5.45
CA ILE A 93 -6.88 -9.73 6.35
C ILE A 93 -6.37 -8.44 7.00
N ASP A 94 -5.12 -8.43 7.49
CA ASP A 94 -4.54 -7.23 8.11
C ASP A 94 -4.46 -6.05 7.12
N VAL A 95 -4.06 -6.28 5.87
CA VAL A 95 -4.06 -5.24 4.82
C VAL A 95 -5.47 -4.72 4.56
N ASN A 96 -6.47 -5.61 4.49
CA ASN A 96 -7.88 -5.20 4.33
C ASN A 96 -8.38 -4.36 5.52
N PHE A 97 -7.98 -4.69 6.75
CA PHE A 97 -8.29 -3.87 7.92
C PHE A 97 -7.68 -2.47 7.83
N VAL A 98 -6.42 -2.36 7.42
CA VAL A 98 -5.77 -1.05 7.24
C VAL A 98 -6.46 -0.25 6.15
N ASN A 99 -6.75 -0.85 4.99
CA ASN A 99 -7.41 -0.17 3.87
C ASN A 99 -8.82 0.31 4.25
N SER A 100 -9.62 -0.55 4.89
CA SER A 100 -10.96 -0.17 5.36
C SER A 100 -10.92 0.92 6.44
N TYR A 101 -9.92 0.89 7.33
CA TYR A 101 -9.70 1.95 8.32
C TYR A 101 -9.35 3.30 7.68
N VAL A 102 -8.50 3.30 6.64
CA VAL A 102 -8.13 4.52 5.90
C VAL A 102 -9.38 5.13 5.24
N ILE A 103 -10.20 4.32 4.58
CA ILE A 103 -11.46 4.76 3.96
C ILE A 103 -12.43 5.29 5.02
N PHE A 104 -12.63 4.53 6.11
CA PHE A 104 -13.49 4.93 7.23
C PHE A 104 -13.06 6.28 7.83
N SER A 105 -11.75 6.46 8.04
CA SER A 105 -11.19 7.69 8.61
C SER A 105 -11.26 8.89 7.67
N GLY A 106 -11.37 8.66 6.35
CA GLY A 106 -11.55 9.70 5.35
C GLY A 106 -13.00 10.13 5.14
N LEU A 107 -13.97 9.22 5.31
CA LEU A 107 -15.39 9.48 5.09
C LEU A 107 -16.17 9.83 6.37
N LEU A 108 -15.76 9.28 7.51
CA LEU A 108 -16.47 9.40 8.79
C LEU A 108 -15.58 10.04 9.86
N ARG A 109 -16.14 10.25 11.06
CA ARG A 109 -15.34 10.71 12.20
C ARG A 109 -14.25 9.70 12.53
N LYS A 110 -13.03 10.21 12.70
CA LYS A 110 -11.87 9.41 13.12
C LYS A 110 -12.20 8.68 14.42
N LYS A 111 -12.10 7.35 14.38
CA LYS A 111 -12.07 6.49 15.56
C LYS A 111 -10.63 6.04 15.80
N GLN A 112 -10.28 5.73 17.04
CA GLN A 112 -9.02 5.04 17.30
C GLN A 112 -9.00 3.68 16.59
N LEU A 113 -7.83 3.25 16.11
CA LEU A 113 -7.66 2.01 15.35
C LEU A 113 -8.21 0.78 16.09
N LEU A 114 -7.98 0.70 17.41
CA LEU A 114 -8.49 -0.40 18.24
C LEU A 114 -10.02 -0.43 18.29
N GLU A 115 -10.63 0.73 18.50
CA GLU A 115 -12.10 0.88 18.52
C GLU A 115 -12.73 0.55 17.18
N PHE A 116 -12.08 0.95 16.08
CA PHE A 116 -12.49 0.54 14.75
C PHE A 116 -12.46 -0.99 14.59
N ARG A 117 -11.35 -1.64 14.97
CA ARG A 117 -11.22 -3.11 14.89
C ARG A 117 -12.26 -3.82 15.75
N ARG A 118 -12.51 -3.35 16.99
CA ARG A 118 -13.57 -3.87 17.88
C ARG A 118 -14.94 -3.74 17.22
N SER A 119 -15.26 -2.58 16.67
CA SER A 119 -16.54 -2.35 15.96
C SER A 119 -16.72 -3.29 14.77
N VAL A 120 -15.67 -3.53 13.98
CA VAL A 120 -15.74 -4.48 12.86
C VAL A 120 -15.91 -5.92 13.36
N ALA A 121 -15.15 -6.34 14.37
CA ALA A 121 -15.27 -7.67 14.95
C ALA A 121 -16.68 -7.91 15.52
N LEU A 122 -17.21 -6.96 16.30
CA LEU A 122 -18.57 -7.03 16.84
C LEU A 122 -19.62 -7.05 15.74
N GLY A 123 -19.44 -6.25 14.68
CA GLY A 123 -20.32 -6.25 13.51
C GLY A 123 -20.37 -7.61 12.81
N LEU A 124 -19.21 -8.27 12.64
CA LEU A 124 -19.10 -9.61 12.05
C LEU A 124 -19.70 -10.70 12.96
N LEU A 125 -19.50 -10.59 14.27
CA LEU A 125 -20.04 -11.55 15.25
C LEU A 125 -21.57 -11.41 15.42
N THR A 126 -22.07 -10.18 15.34
CA THR A 126 -23.48 -9.83 15.57
C THR A 126 -24.27 -9.81 14.26
N GLN A 127 -23.63 -10.16 13.13
CA GLN A 127 -24.28 -10.40 11.85
C GLN A 127 -25.12 -11.69 11.97
N LYS A 128 -26.21 -11.62 12.75
CA LYS A 128 -27.29 -12.61 12.75
C LYS A 128 -27.83 -12.65 11.33
N GLN A 129 -27.50 -13.73 10.62
CA GLN A 129 -28.19 -14.25 9.45
C GLN A 129 -28.89 -13.18 8.59
N LEU A 130 -28.11 -12.39 7.83
CA LEU A 130 -28.72 -11.81 6.63
C LEU A 130 -29.18 -12.99 5.78
N PRO A 131 -30.43 -13.00 5.29
CA PRO A 131 -30.94 -14.14 4.54
C PRO A 131 -29.98 -14.37 3.39
N ILE A 132 -29.33 -15.54 3.37
CA ILE A 132 -28.55 -15.99 2.24
C ILE A 132 -29.49 -15.85 1.06
N ARG A 133 -29.26 -14.86 0.20
CA ARG A 133 -30.01 -14.72 -1.04
C ARG A 133 -29.63 -15.97 -1.83
N LYS A 134 -30.44 -17.02 -1.73
CA LYS A 134 -30.31 -18.22 -2.58
C LYS A 134 -30.24 -17.66 -3.99
N ARG A 135 -29.08 -17.79 -4.64
CA ARG A 135 -29.03 -17.59 -6.09
C ARG A 135 -30.08 -18.54 -6.62
N SER A 136 -31.16 -17.99 -7.15
CA SER A 136 -32.09 -18.72 -7.99
C SER A 136 -31.21 -19.35 -9.07
N SER A 137 -30.98 -20.66 -8.95
CA SER A 137 -30.56 -21.46 -10.08
C SER A 137 -31.67 -21.27 -11.10
N LYS A 138 -31.47 -20.39 -12.08
CA LYS A 138 -32.22 -20.50 -13.32
C LYS A 138 -31.81 -21.86 -13.87
N ASN A 139 -32.71 -22.84 -13.76
CA ASN A 139 -32.62 -24.06 -14.54
C ASN A 139 -32.64 -23.62 -16.00
N SER A 140 -31.46 -23.44 -16.59
CA SER A 140 -31.33 -23.51 -18.03
C SER A 140 -31.47 -24.99 -18.36
N ASP A 141 -32.65 -25.39 -18.83
CA ASP A 141 -32.85 -26.68 -19.49
C ASP A 141 -31.83 -26.79 -20.62
N CYS A 142 -30.75 -27.54 -20.35
CA CYS A 142 -29.80 -27.95 -21.36
C CYS A 142 -30.25 -29.34 -21.84
N PRO A 143 -30.52 -29.54 -23.15
CA PRO A 143 -31.01 -30.82 -23.64
C PRO A 143 -29.94 -31.89 -23.44
N LYS A 144 -30.26 -32.94 -22.65
CA LYS A 144 -29.40 -34.12 -22.53
C LYS A 144 -29.29 -34.79 -23.90
N LYS A 145 -28.12 -34.70 -24.55
CA LYS A 145 -27.78 -35.50 -25.73
C LYS A 145 -27.86 -36.99 -25.35
N ARG A 146 -28.86 -37.69 -25.89
CA ARG A 146 -28.98 -39.16 -25.88
C ARG A 146 -27.75 -39.76 -26.55
N ARG A 147 -26.88 -40.43 -25.78
CA ARG A 147 -25.86 -41.32 -26.34
C ARG A 147 -26.58 -42.54 -26.95
N LYS A 148 -26.45 -42.73 -28.27
CA LYS A 148 -26.84 -43.98 -28.95
C LYS A 148 -25.84 -45.06 -28.51
N ASN A 149 -26.32 -46.11 -27.88
CA ASN A 149 -25.52 -47.31 -27.65
C ASN A 149 -25.27 -48.00 -28.99
N SER A 150 -23.99 -48.17 -29.32
CA SER A 150 -23.50 -49.02 -30.39
C SER A 150 -23.73 -50.49 -29.97
N GLN A 151 -24.64 -51.18 -30.64
CA GLN A 151 -24.60 -52.64 -30.74
C GLN A 151 -23.40 -53.02 -31.62
N ARG A 152 -22.56 -53.94 -31.15
CA ARG A 152 -21.89 -54.91 -32.02
C ARG A 152 -21.34 -56.09 -31.19
N CYS A 153 -21.84 -57.25 -31.59
CA CYS A 153 -21.29 -58.61 -31.57
C CYS A 153 -20.44 -59.05 -30.38
#